data_AF-A0AAU1Z991-F1
#
_entry.id   AF-A0AAU1Z991-F1
#
_cell.length_a   1.000
_cell.length_b   1.000
_cell.length_c   1.000
_cell.angle_alpha   90.00
_cell.angle_beta   90.00
_cell.angle_gamma   90.00
#
_symmetry.space_group_name_H-M   'P 1'
#
loop_
_entity.id
_entity.type
_entity.pdbx_description
1 polymer ?
#
loop_
_entity_poly.entity_id
_entity_poly.type
_entity_poly.pdbx_seq_one_letter_code
_entity_poly.pdbx_strand_id
1 'polypeptide(L)'
;MADRKMHYDLIAAGRAISMSQPTAPPAAGTVLRPLEGDPVMGRIRLAWNRAAVPAPHAELLYRAAVRAYLANVDNNAFHRAWWDARPELHPALDV
;
A
#
# COMPACT_ATOMS: atom_id res chain seq x y z
N MET A 1 -15.17 9.71 -6.81
CA MET A 1 -14.52 9.12 -8.01
C MET A 1 -13.82 10.16 -8.90
N ALA A 2 -14.26 11.43 -8.96
CA ALA A 2 -13.63 12.46 -9.80
C ALA A 2 -12.21 12.88 -9.36
N ASP A 3 -11.95 12.91 -8.04
CA ASP A 3 -10.69 13.42 -7.47
C ASP A 3 -9.45 12.60 -7.87
N ARG A 4 -9.52 11.26 -7.74
CA ARG A 4 -8.37 10.39 -8.05
C ARG A 4 -8.07 10.27 -9.55
N LYS A 5 -9.04 10.44 -10.44
CA LYS A 5 -8.75 10.45 -11.89
C LYS A 5 -8.09 11.78 -12.30
N MET A 6 -8.61 12.89 -11.78
CA MET A 6 -8.08 14.23 -12.05
C MET A 6 -6.61 14.36 -11.62
N HIS A 7 -6.21 13.70 -10.53
CA HIS A 7 -4.82 13.75 -10.05
C HIS A 7 -3.81 13.12 -11.05
N TYR A 8 -4.15 11.98 -11.69
CA TYR A 8 -3.22 11.30 -12.59
C TYR A 8 -3.11 12.01 -13.93
N ASP A 9 -4.21 12.58 -14.42
CA ASP A 9 -4.22 13.32 -15.68
C ASP A 9 -3.30 14.57 -15.59
N LEU A 10 -3.27 15.26 -14.45
CA LEU A 10 -2.35 16.38 -14.19
C LEU A 10 -0.88 15.96 -14.12
N ILE A 11 -0.59 14.82 -13.48
CA ILE A 11 0.77 14.28 -13.40
C ILE A 11 1.25 13.82 -14.78
N ALA A 12 0.41 13.09 -15.52
CA ALA A 12 0.73 12.61 -16.86
C ALA A 12 0.94 13.75 -17.87
N ALA A 13 0.24 14.88 -17.69
CA ALA A 13 0.47 16.10 -18.46
C ALA A 13 1.72 16.89 -18.03
N GLY A 14 2.50 16.41 -17.07
CA GLY A 14 3.69 17.09 -16.55
C GLY A 14 3.38 18.35 -15.73
N ARG A 15 2.16 18.47 -15.18
CA ARG A 15 1.68 19.67 -14.47
C ARG A 15 1.74 19.54 -12.95
N ALA A 16 1.99 18.34 -12.44
CA ALA A 16 2.01 18.08 -11.01
C ALA A 16 2.92 16.89 -10.67
N ILE A 17 3.29 16.81 -9.39
CA ILE A 17 3.84 15.62 -8.74
C ILE A 17 2.98 15.31 -7.51
N SER A 18 2.96 14.06 -7.07
CA SER A 18 2.22 13.66 -5.88
C SER A 18 2.92 12.49 -5.19
N MET A 19 2.64 12.31 -3.90
CA MET A 19 3.01 11.08 -3.20
C MET A 19 2.13 9.94 -3.69
N SER A 20 2.72 8.77 -3.89
CA SER A 20 2.00 7.55 -4.24
C SER A 20 2.09 6.55 -3.11
N GLN A 21 1.01 5.81 -2.88
CA GLN A 21 1.12 4.62 -2.05
C GLN A 21 2.02 3.60 -2.76
N PRO A 22 2.91 2.91 -2.02
CA PRO A 22 3.85 1.97 -2.62
C PRO A 22 3.17 0.77 -3.30
N THR A 23 1.96 0.42 -2.85
CA THR A 23 1.15 -0.67 -3.39
C THR A 23 0.18 -0.23 -4.49
N ALA A 24 0.17 1.06 -4.86
CA ALA A 24 -0.71 1.54 -5.93
C ALA A 24 -0.30 0.94 -7.28
N PRO A 25 -1.27 0.62 -8.16
CA PRO A 25 -0.96 0.19 -9.52
C PRO A 25 -0.28 1.31 -10.32
N PRO A 26 0.51 0.95 -11.35
CA PRO A 26 1.08 1.94 -12.25
C PRO A 26 -0.02 2.71 -12.98
N ALA A 27 0.17 4.03 -13.16
CA ALA A 27 -0.72 4.88 -13.92
C ALA A 27 -0.07 5.27 -15.26
N ALA A 28 -0.82 5.13 -16.36
CA ALA A 28 -0.32 5.43 -17.70
C ALA A 28 0.14 6.90 -17.81
N GLY A 29 1.27 7.12 -18.50
CA GLY A 29 1.86 8.45 -18.66
C GLY A 29 2.57 9.00 -17.42
N THR A 30 2.73 8.20 -16.36
CA THR A 30 3.43 8.61 -15.12
C THR A 30 4.65 7.74 -14.87
N VAL A 31 5.58 8.24 -14.06
CA VAL A 31 6.73 7.48 -13.56
C VAL A 31 6.77 7.54 -12.04
N LEU A 32 7.02 6.41 -11.40
CA LEU A 32 7.30 6.35 -9.96
C LEU A 32 8.79 6.51 -9.73
N ARG A 33 9.15 7.36 -8.76
CA ARG A 33 10.53 7.58 -8.31
C ARG A 33 10.60 7.32 -6.81
N PRO A 34 11.67 6.69 -6.30
CA PRO A 34 11.87 6.56 -4.87
C PRO A 34 12.12 7.95 -4.26
N LEU A 35 11.71 8.11 -3.01
CA LEU A 35 12.20 9.21 -2.17
C LEU A 35 13.62 8.88 -1.73
N GLU A 36 14.42 9.90 -1.44
CA GLU A 36 15.73 9.70 -0.84
C GLU A 36 15.56 9.15 0.60
N GLY A 37 16.31 8.10 0.93
CA GLY A 37 16.20 7.41 2.20
C GLY A 37 15.04 6.40 2.24
N ASP A 38 14.17 6.54 3.24
CA ASP A 38 13.02 5.66 3.45
C ASP A 38 11.74 6.23 2.82
N PRO A 39 10.80 5.37 2.37
CA PRO A 39 9.47 5.83 1.99
C PRO A 39 8.76 6.47 3.20
N VAL A 40 7.78 7.33 2.92
CA VAL A 40 6.89 7.83 3.97
C VAL A 40 6.04 6.67 4.47
N MET A 41 6.30 6.25 5.72
CA MET A 41 5.66 5.10 6.32
C MET A 41 4.31 5.45 6.96
N GLY A 42 3.33 4.59 6.74
CA GLY A 42 2.02 4.66 7.40
C GLY A 42 1.61 3.27 7.89
N ARG A 43 1.05 3.20 9.10
CA ARG A 43 0.52 1.94 9.64
C ARG A 43 -0.94 1.78 9.28
N ILE A 44 -1.26 0.77 8.47
CA ILE A 44 -2.64 0.35 8.21
C ILE A 44 -3.18 -0.32 9.47
N ARG A 45 -4.32 0.16 9.98
CA ARG A 45 -5.01 -0.41 11.14
C ARG A 45 -6.39 -0.89 10.70
N LEU A 46 -6.76 -2.10 11.09
CA LEU A 46 -8.13 -2.60 11.00
C LEU A 46 -8.81 -2.37 12.34
N ALA A 47 -10.01 -1.82 12.31
CA ALA A 47 -10.83 -1.59 13.50
C ALA A 47 -12.23 -2.13 13.25
N TRP A 48 -12.81 -2.76 14.28
CA TRP A 48 -14.15 -3.34 14.23
C TRP A 48 -14.82 -3.26 15.60
N ASN A 49 -16.14 -3.36 15.60
CA ASN A 49 -16.92 -3.53 16.82
C ASN A 49 -16.84 -5.00 17.27
N ARG A 50 -16.36 -5.26 18.50
CA ARG A 50 -16.23 -6.61 19.06
C ARG A 50 -17.56 -7.34 19.25
N ALA A 51 -18.66 -6.60 19.41
CA ALA A 51 -20.00 -7.18 19.50
C ALA A 51 -20.54 -7.62 18.13
N ALA A 52 -20.07 -6.99 17.05
CA ALA A 52 -20.51 -7.29 15.68
C ALA A 52 -19.60 -8.30 14.96
N VAL A 53 -18.30 -8.30 15.28
CA VAL A 53 -17.30 -9.16 14.64
C VAL A 53 -16.59 -10.00 15.69
N PRO A 54 -16.94 -11.29 15.81
CA PRO A 54 -16.27 -12.22 16.71
C PRO A 54 -14.79 -12.38 16.37
N ALA A 55 -13.96 -12.68 17.38
CA ALA A 55 -12.51 -12.75 17.22
C ALA A 55 -12.02 -13.64 16.06
N PRO A 56 -12.58 -14.84 15.80
CA PRO A 56 -12.15 -15.66 14.66
C PRO A 56 -12.39 -15.01 13.29
N HIS A 57 -13.47 -14.24 13.14
CA HIS A 57 -13.77 -13.52 11.91
C HIS A 57 -12.86 -12.30 11.75
N ALA A 58 -12.58 -11.60 12.84
CA ALA A 58 -11.62 -10.51 12.82
C ALA A 58 -10.21 -10.98 12.41
N GLU A 59 -9.79 -12.14 12.91
CA GLU A 59 -8.51 -12.76 12.52
C GLU A 59 -8.51 -13.14 11.03
N LEU A 60 -9.60 -13.73 10.53
CA LEU A 60 -9.75 -14.04 9.11
C LEU A 60 -9.64 -12.78 8.23
N LEU A 61 -10.32 -11.69 8.64
CA LEU A 61 -10.27 -10.41 7.94
C LEU A 61 -8.88 -9.78 7.98
N TYR A 62 -8.19 -9.87 9.12
CA TYR A 62 -6.81 -9.40 9.26
C TYR A 62 -5.88 -10.13 8.29
N ARG A 63 -5.91 -11.46 8.28
CA ARG A 63 -5.09 -12.27 7.36
C ARG A 63 -5.42 -11.99 5.89
N ALA A 64 -6.69 -11.79 5.56
CA ALA A 64 -7.10 -11.43 4.21
C ALA A 64 -6.54 -10.06 3.78
N ALA A 65 -6.62 -9.05 4.65
CA ALA A 65 -6.06 -7.73 4.39
C ALA A 65 -4.53 -7.77 4.24
N VAL A 66 -3.83 -8.54 5.08
CA VAL A 66 -2.39 -8.73 4.97
C VAL A 66 -2.02 -9.36 3.63
N ARG A 67 -2.69 -10.47 3.24
CA ARG A 67 -2.43 -11.12 1.94
C ARG A 67 -2.68 -10.17 0.77
N ALA A 68 -3.74 -9.37 0.82
CA ALA A 68 -4.03 -8.37 -0.20
C ALA A 68 -2.95 -7.27 -0.27
N TYR A 69 -2.41 -6.84 0.87
CA TYR A 69 -1.27 -5.91 0.89
C TYR A 69 -0.03 -6.54 0.25
N LEU A 70 0.34 -7.76 0.68
CA LEU A 70 1.51 -8.49 0.19
C LEU A 70 1.44 -8.75 -1.32
N ALA A 71 0.27 -9.10 -1.84
CA ALA A 71 0.04 -9.30 -3.28
C ALA A 71 0.30 -8.04 -4.13
N ASN A 72 0.33 -6.86 -3.52
CA ASN A 72 0.55 -5.59 -4.21
C ASN A 72 1.93 -4.98 -3.91
N VAL A 73 2.79 -5.62 -3.10
CA VAL A 73 4.14 -5.10 -2.79
C VAL A 73 4.97 -5.00 -4.07
N ASP A 74 4.78 -5.93 -5.01
CA ASP A 74 5.50 -6.00 -6.29
C ASP A 74 5.04 -4.99 -7.34
N ASN A 75 4.00 -4.19 -7.06
CA ASN A 75 3.59 -3.11 -7.96
C ASN A 75 4.68 -2.03 -8.13
N ASN A 76 5.63 -1.96 -7.19
CA ASN A 76 6.74 -1.01 -7.21
C ASN A 76 8.06 -1.70 -6.84
N ALA A 77 8.96 -1.85 -7.80
CA ALA A 77 10.25 -2.51 -7.62
C ALA A 77 11.13 -1.84 -6.53
N PHE A 78 11.07 -0.52 -6.37
CA PHE A 78 11.82 0.17 -5.31
C PHE A 78 11.28 -0.18 -3.94
N HIS A 79 9.95 -0.20 -3.80
CA HIS A 79 9.32 -0.61 -2.54
C HIS A 79 9.59 -2.08 -2.25
N ARG A 80 9.53 -2.97 -3.24
CA ARG A 80 9.85 -4.39 -3.06
C ARG A 80 11.27 -4.59 -2.54
N ALA A 81 12.26 -3.93 -3.15
CA ALA A 81 13.65 -4.02 -2.69
C ALA A 81 13.82 -3.48 -1.26
N TRP A 82 13.18 -2.35 -0.93
CA TRP A 82 13.19 -1.78 0.41
C TRP A 82 12.50 -2.70 1.44
N TRP A 83 11.40 -3.35 1.06
CA TRP A 83 10.61 -4.28 1.85
C TRP A 83 11.38 -5.57 2.15
N ASP A 84 12.00 -6.17 1.14
CA ASP A 84 12.79 -7.41 1.29
C ASP A 84 14.00 -7.21 2.21
N ALA A 85 14.58 -6.01 2.22
CA ALA A 85 15.69 -5.66 3.11
C ALA A 85 15.29 -5.47 4.58
N ARG A 86 13.98 -5.48 4.90
CA ARG A 86 13.43 -5.17 6.24
C ARG A 86 12.41 -6.21 6.72
N PRO A 87 12.83 -7.48 6.92
CA PRO A 87 11.93 -8.53 7.40
C PRO A 87 11.29 -8.23 8.76
N GLU A 88 11.90 -7.38 9.58
CA GLU A 88 11.35 -6.92 10.86
C GLU A 88 10.08 -6.08 10.72
N LEU A 89 9.80 -5.54 9.52
CA LEU A 89 8.57 -4.81 9.20
C LEU A 89 7.48 -5.70 8.60
N HIS A 90 7.78 -6.97 8.31
CA HIS A 90 6.82 -7.89 7.71
C HIS A 90 5.74 -8.27 8.73
N PRO A 91 4.48 -8.41 8.28
CA PRO A 91 3.40 -8.80 9.17
C PRO A 91 3.64 -10.23 9.67
N ALA A 92 3.54 -10.44 10.97
CA ALA A 92 3.53 -11.77 11.57
C ALA A 92 2.22 -12.48 11.18
N LEU A 93 2.30 -13.33 10.17
CA LEU A 93 1.27 -14.32 9.87
C LEU A 93 1.68 -15.62 10.57
N ASP A 94 1.35 -15.77 11.85
CA ASP A 94 1.53 -17.06 12.53
C ASP A 94 0.80 -18.13 11.73
N VAL A 95 1.52 -19.15 11.25
CA VAL A 95 0.97 -20.32 10.53
C VAL A 95 0.10 -21.18 11.43
#